data_AF-A0A946BHW8-F1
#
_entry.id   AF-A0A946BHW8-F1
#
_cell.length_a   1.000
_cell.length_b   1.000
_cell.length_c   1.000
_cell.angle_alpha   90.00
_cell.angle_beta   90.00
_cell.angle_gamma   90.00
#
_symmetry.space_group_name_H-M   'P 1'
#
loop_
_entity.id
_entity.type
_entity.pdbx_description
1 polymer ?
#
loop_
_entity_poly.entity_id
_entity_poly.type
_entity_poly.pdbx_seq_one_letter_code
_entity_poly.pdbx_strand_id
1 'polypeptide(L)'
;MKIIFPYIIGFFFALLLFSLQEFLKKRQKKKVLIKYLNRELKYNTALMNQWIKDIKHDIYYLKWAKPIFTFTPQFNKFRTLFLNKVFDSGIIYDLLSDKHIESINIMMTFFSVEKQLSIKTVINKYKDVETMDEDGMSGIEFIKEFLKDHLEIIKREQEELNQIIPLIMFKDNKLIQRAKNYKEIVSKKIFNLR
;
A
#
# COMPACT_ATOMS: atom_id res chain seq x y z
N MET A 1 -48.04 15.14 33.59
CA MET A 1 -46.58 15.26 33.35
C MET A 1 -45.73 14.02 33.67
N LYS A 2 -46.14 13.11 34.57
CA LYS A 2 -45.31 11.94 34.96
C LYS A 2 -45.13 10.84 33.89
N ILE A 3 -45.99 10.78 32.87
CA ILE A 3 -45.99 9.69 31.87
C ILE A 3 -45.01 9.96 30.72
N ILE A 4 -44.65 11.22 30.43
CA ILE A 4 -43.83 11.58 29.26
C ILE A 4 -42.32 11.42 29.55
N PHE A 5 -41.93 11.59 30.81
CA PHE A 5 -40.53 11.56 31.25
C PHE A 5 -39.79 10.23 30.98
N PRO A 6 -40.40 9.04 31.21
CA PRO A 6 -39.79 7.76 30.87
C PRO A 6 -39.56 7.56 29.36
N TYR A 7 -40.47 8.05 28.51
CA TYR A 7 -40.32 7.95 27.05
C TYR A 7 -39.20 8.86 26.52
N ILE A 8 -39.06 10.07 27.07
CA ILE A 8 -37.97 10.98 26.73
C ILE A 8 -36.62 10.34 27.12
N ILE A 9 -36.51 9.78 28.32
CA ILE A 9 -35.28 9.09 28.76
C ILE A 9 -34.98 7.88 27.87
N GLY A 10 -36.00 7.07 27.55
CA GLY A 10 -35.84 5.93 26.64
C GLY A 10 -35.37 6.33 25.25
N PHE A 11 -35.85 7.46 24.72
CA PHE A 11 -35.43 8.01 23.44
C PHE A 11 -33.96 8.46 23.46
N PHE A 12 -33.53 9.22 24.48
CA PHE A 12 -32.13 9.61 24.64
C PHE A 12 -31.21 8.40 24.84
N PHE A 13 -31.68 7.38 25.57
CA PHE A 13 -30.93 6.15 25.77
C PHE A 13 -30.77 5.36 24.47
N ALA A 14 -31.82 5.29 23.64
CA ALA A 14 -31.77 4.68 22.33
C ALA A 14 -30.82 5.43 21.37
N LEU A 15 -30.85 6.77 21.37
CA LEU A 15 -29.90 7.59 20.62
C LEU A 15 -28.45 7.35 21.05
N LEU A 16 -28.21 7.26 22.36
CA LEU A 16 -26.90 7.01 22.92
C LEU A 16 -26.39 5.61 22.56
N LEU A 17 -27.25 4.59 22.66
CA LEU A 17 -26.94 3.22 22.22
C LEU A 17 -26.67 3.14 20.72
N PHE A 18 -27.48 3.81 19.89
CA PHE A 18 -27.28 3.85 18.44
C PHE A 18 -25.93 4.50 18.09
N SER A 19 -25.60 5.64 18.72
CA SER A 19 -24.32 6.32 18.55
C SER A 19 -23.13 5.44 18.96
N LEU A 20 -23.23 4.76 20.10
CA LEU A 20 -22.22 3.79 20.55
C LEU A 20 -22.05 2.63 19.57
N GLN A 21 -23.15 2.09 19.05
CA GLN A 21 -23.12 0.97 18.12
C GLN A 21 -22.50 1.38 16.77
N GLU A 22 -22.83 2.56 16.25
CA GLU A 22 -22.20 3.12 15.06
C GLU A 22 -20.70 3.38 15.27
N PHE A 23 -20.31 3.91 16.43
CA PHE A 23 -18.91 4.09 16.78
C PHE A 23 -18.14 2.77 16.82
N LEU A 24 -18.72 1.73 17.44
CA LEU A 24 -18.13 0.39 17.49
C LEU A 24 -18.01 -0.23 16.10
N LYS A 25 -19.04 -0.13 15.25
CA LYS A 25 -19.01 -0.60 13.85
C LYS A 25 -17.91 0.09 13.05
N LYS A 26 -17.80 1.42 13.12
CA LYS A 26 -16.73 2.19 12.45
C LYS A 26 -15.34 1.72 12.89
N ARG A 27 -15.15 1.52 14.20
CA ARG A 27 -13.88 1.05 14.76
C ARG A 27 -13.52 -0.36 14.30
N GLN A 28 -14.49 -1.29 14.25
CA GLN A 28 -14.27 -2.65 13.75
C GLN A 28 -13.91 -2.64 12.26
N LYS A 29 -14.65 -1.88 11.43
CA LYS A 29 -14.33 -1.72 9.99
C LYS A 29 -12.91 -1.20 9.80
N LYS A 30 -12.51 -0.16 10.55
CA LYS A 30 -11.15 0.41 10.51
C LYS A 30 -10.08 -0.63 10.85
N LYS A 31 -10.28 -1.43 11.89
CA LYS A 31 -9.33 -2.49 12.28
C LYS A 31 -9.17 -3.56 11.19
N VAL A 32 -10.28 -3.99 10.60
CA VAL A 32 -10.27 -4.96 9.49
C VAL A 32 -9.54 -4.39 8.28
N LEU A 33 -9.79 -3.13 7.93
CA LEU A 33 -9.10 -2.44 6.83
C LEU A 33 -7.59 -2.33 7.08
N ILE A 34 -7.15 -2.01 8.30
CA ILE A 34 -5.73 -1.95 8.66
C ILE A 34 -5.04 -3.31 8.51
N LYS A 35 -5.69 -4.40 8.96
CA LYS A 35 -5.15 -5.75 8.82
C LYS A 35 -4.94 -6.13 7.35
N TYR A 36 -5.93 -5.84 6.51
CA TYR A 36 -5.83 -6.10 5.08
C TYR A 36 -4.80 -5.19 4.41
N LEU A 37 -4.72 -3.91 4.78
CA LEU A 37 -3.71 -2.98 4.27
C LEU A 37 -2.30 -3.52 4.50
N ASN A 38 -2.01 -3.99 5.71
CA ASN A 38 -0.70 -4.57 6.01
C ASN A 38 -0.39 -5.83 5.16
N ARG A 39 -1.39 -6.69 4.94
CA ARG A 39 -1.22 -7.88 4.09
C ARG A 39 -0.94 -7.49 2.63
N GLU A 40 -1.65 -6.50 2.13
CA GLU A 40 -1.52 -6.00 0.76
C GLU A 40 -0.17 -5.30 0.55
N LEU A 41 0.26 -4.45 1.49
CA LEU A 41 1.59 -3.83 1.43
C LEU A 41 2.71 -4.87 1.42
N LYS A 42 2.63 -5.91 2.27
CA LYS A 42 3.60 -7.02 2.25
C LYS A 42 3.64 -7.76 0.92
N TYR A 43 2.48 -8.00 0.32
CA TYR A 43 2.39 -8.63 -1.00
C TYR A 43 3.06 -7.74 -2.07
N ASN A 44 2.76 -6.43 -2.06
CA ASN A 44 3.36 -5.47 -2.99
C ASN A 44 4.89 -5.40 -2.81
N THR A 45 5.40 -5.41 -1.58
CA THR A 45 6.87 -5.48 -1.34
C THR A 45 7.48 -6.76 -1.91
N ALA A 46 6.81 -7.91 -1.80
CA ALA A 46 7.29 -9.16 -2.39
C ALA A 46 7.33 -9.09 -3.94
N LEU A 47 6.33 -8.43 -4.54
CA LEU A 47 6.28 -8.21 -5.98
C LEU A 47 7.37 -7.25 -6.46
N MET A 48 7.64 -6.16 -5.72
CA MET A 48 8.74 -5.25 -6.00
C MET A 48 10.11 -5.96 -5.93
N ASN A 49 10.29 -6.85 -4.95
CA ASN A 49 11.48 -7.70 -4.87
C ASN A 49 11.66 -8.60 -6.09
N GLN A 50 10.57 -9.16 -6.62
CA GLN A 50 10.62 -9.96 -7.84
C GLN A 50 11.03 -9.10 -9.03
N TRP A 51 10.45 -7.91 -9.19
CA TRP A 51 10.84 -6.98 -10.27
C TRP A 51 12.29 -6.53 -10.20
N ILE A 52 12.82 -6.25 -9.00
CA ILE A 52 14.23 -5.94 -8.81
C ILE A 52 15.11 -7.08 -9.33
N LYS A 53 14.71 -8.35 -9.13
CA LYS A 53 15.43 -9.51 -9.64
C LYS A 53 15.34 -9.60 -11.16
N ASP A 54 14.13 -9.44 -11.72
CA ASP A 54 13.88 -9.53 -13.16
C ASP A 54 14.65 -8.44 -13.93
N ILE A 55 14.62 -7.18 -13.45
CA ILE A 55 15.36 -6.07 -14.08
C ILE A 55 16.87 -6.29 -13.99
N LYS A 56 17.39 -6.76 -12.85
CA LYS A 56 18.83 -7.09 -12.72
C LYS A 56 19.25 -8.21 -13.67
N HIS A 57 18.39 -9.22 -13.84
CA HIS A 57 18.60 -10.29 -14.80
C HIS A 57 18.68 -9.73 -16.21
N ASP A 58 17.70 -8.94 -16.63
CA ASP A 58 17.67 -8.33 -17.96
C ASP A 58 18.91 -7.44 -18.22
N ILE A 59 19.30 -6.59 -17.24
CA ILE A 59 20.55 -5.78 -17.31
C ILE A 59 21.79 -6.65 -17.49
N TYR A 60 21.88 -7.80 -16.82
CA TYR A 60 23.03 -8.69 -16.92
C TYR A 60 23.13 -9.33 -18.31
N TYR A 61 22.01 -9.83 -18.85
CA TYR A 61 21.99 -10.52 -20.14
C TYR A 61 22.04 -9.58 -21.36
N LEU A 62 21.67 -8.31 -21.20
CA LEU A 62 21.86 -7.26 -22.21
C LEU A 62 23.31 -7.13 -22.71
N LYS A 63 24.31 -7.60 -21.96
CA LYS A 63 25.72 -7.60 -22.38
C LYS A 63 26.11 -8.72 -23.34
N TRP A 64 25.37 -9.82 -23.42
CA TRP A 64 25.88 -11.09 -23.97
C TRP A 64 25.10 -11.63 -25.17
N ALA A 65 23.81 -11.30 -25.33
CA ALA A 65 22.98 -11.80 -26.43
C ALA A 65 21.84 -10.83 -26.78
N LYS A 66 21.15 -11.04 -27.92
CA LYS A 66 19.83 -10.44 -28.17
C LYS A 66 18.91 -10.82 -27.01
N PRO A 67 18.53 -9.87 -26.13
CA PRO A 67 17.97 -10.22 -24.84
C PRO A 67 16.61 -10.87 -25.01
N ILE A 68 16.43 -12.06 -24.44
CA ILE A 68 15.08 -12.55 -24.12
C ILE A 68 14.69 -11.82 -22.84
N PHE A 69 13.98 -10.70 -22.97
CA PHE A 69 13.54 -9.92 -21.83
C PHE A 69 12.61 -10.75 -20.95
N THR A 70 13.02 -10.95 -19.70
CA THR A 70 12.22 -11.67 -18.70
C THR A 70 11.20 -10.76 -18.04
N PHE A 71 11.40 -9.43 -18.08
CA PHE A 71 10.42 -8.45 -17.64
C PHE A 71 9.11 -8.60 -18.41
N THR A 72 8.15 -9.27 -17.76
CA THR A 72 6.78 -9.40 -18.25
C THR A 72 5.91 -8.43 -17.47
N PRO A 73 5.11 -7.58 -18.13
CA PRO A 73 4.13 -6.74 -17.43
C PRO A 73 3.21 -7.60 -16.56
N GLN A 74 3.30 -7.44 -15.24
CA GLN A 74 2.50 -8.20 -14.26
C GLN A 74 1.54 -7.27 -13.50
N PHE A 75 1.03 -6.23 -14.15
CA PHE A 75 0.08 -5.25 -13.60
C PHE A 75 -1.13 -5.89 -12.92
N ASN A 76 -1.68 -6.99 -13.48
CA ASN A 76 -2.81 -7.73 -12.89
C ASN A 76 -2.52 -8.27 -11.49
N LYS A 77 -1.24 -8.41 -11.12
CA LYS A 77 -0.85 -8.89 -9.80
C LYS A 77 -0.76 -7.77 -8.78
N PHE A 78 -0.53 -6.52 -9.19
CA PHE A 78 -0.43 -5.40 -8.26
C PHE A 78 -1.81 -4.97 -7.76
N ARG A 79 -2.05 -5.09 -6.46
CA ARG A 79 -3.39 -4.97 -5.88
C ARG A 79 -3.76 -3.53 -5.54
N THR A 80 -3.98 -2.72 -6.59
CA THR A 80 -4.39 -1.31 -6.52
C THR A 80 -5.76 -1.10 -5.84
N LEU A 81 -6.69 -2.05 -6.05
CA LEU A 81 -8.07 -1.96 -5.55
C LEU A 81 -8.18 -1.80 -4.03
N PHE A 82 -7.24 -2.37 -3.27
CA PHE A 82 -7.29 -2.26 -1.81
C PHE A 82 -6.70 -0.94 -1.32
N LEU A 83 -5.65 -0.43 -1.96
CA LEU A 83 -5.08 0.88 -1.64
C LEU A 83 -6.10 2.00 -1.92
N ASN A 84 -6.82 1.93 -3.04
CA ASN A 84 -7.89 2.89 -3.36
C ASN A 84 -8.99 2.90 -2.27
N LYS A 85 -9.45 1.73 -1.82
CA LYS A 85 -10.44 1.64 -0.73
C LYS A 85 -9.94 2.23 0.59
N VAL A 86 -8.64 2.14 0.86
CA VAL A 86 -8.04 2.70 2.07
C VAL A 86 -7.90 4.23 1.96
N PHE A 87 -7.57 4.75 0.77
CA PHE A 87 -7.62 6.19 0.47
C PHE A 87 -9.03 6.74 0.63
N ASP A 88 -10.04 6.14 -0.02
CA ASP A 88 -11.44 6.56 0.05
C ASP A 88 -12.00 6.55 1.48
N SER A 89 -11.51 5.63 2.32
CA SER A 89 -11.91 5.53 3.73
C SER A 89 -11.26 6.57 4.64
N GLY A 90 -10.33 7.38 4.14
CA GLY A 90 -9.56 8.36 4.92
C GLY A 90 -8.52 7.75 5.87
N ILE A 91 -8.48 6.42 6.01
CA ILE A 91 -7.64 5.71 6.98
C ILE A 91 -6.15 5.94 6.72
N ILE A 92 -5.75 6.12 5.46
CA ILE A 92 -4.35 6.34 5.10
C ILE A 92 -3.80 7.64 5.70
N TYR A 93 -4.61 8.71 5.70
CA TYR A 93 -4.26 10.02 6.26
C TYR A 93 -4.16 10.01 7.79
N ASP A 94 -4.91 9.14 8.46
CA ASP A 94 -4.78 8.95 9.92
C ASP A 94 -3.49 8.19 10.32
N LEU A 95 -2.96 7.40 9.39
CA LEU A 95 -1.89 6.44 9.67
C LEU A 95 -0.53 6.92 9.21
N LEU A 96 -0.47 7.66 8.10
CA LEU A 96 0.74 8.00 7.39
C LEU A 96 0.94 9.52 7.29
N SER A 97 2.17 9.94 7.05
CA SER A 97 2.50 11.34 6.73
C SER A 97 2.33 11.56 5.23
N ASP A 98 2.28 12.81 4.80
CA ASP A 98 2.14 13.18 3.39
C ASP A 98 3.25 12.57 2.52
N LYS A 99 4.49 12.53 3.03
CA LYS A 99 5.62 11.88 2.35
C LYS A 99 5.35 10.38 2.06
N HIS A 100 4.84 9.64 3.03
CA HIS A 100 4.51 8.22 2.85
C HIS A 100 3.35 8.03 1.86
N ILE A 101 2.41 8.97 1.83
CA ILE A 101 1.27 8.95 0.91
C ILE A 101 1.75 9.19 -0.52
N GLU A 102 2.66 10.15 -0.70
CA GLU A 102 3.32 10.43 -1.97
C GLU A 102 4.06 9.21 -2.51
N SER A 103 4.87 8.52 -1.69
CA SER A 103 5.54 7.28 -2.08
C SER A 103 4.56 6.19 -2.53
N ILE A 104 3.45 6.01 -1.80
CA ILE A 104 2.40 5.05 -2.20
C ILE A 104 1.80 5.45 -3.56
N ASN A 105 1.60 6.75 -3.81
CA ASN A 105 1.04 7.23 -5.07
C ASN A 105 2.01 7.05 -6.25
N ILE A 106 3.29 7.35 -6.05
CA ILE A 106 4.37 7.11 -7.03
C ILE A 106 4.41 5.62 -7.38
N MET A 107 4.36 4.76 -6.36
CA MET A 107 4.30 3.32 -6.56
C MET A 107 3.06 2.92 -7.39
N MET A 108 1.87 3.36 -7.01
CA MET A 108 0.63 3.05 -7.74
C MET A 108 0.71 3.46 -9.21
N THR A 109 1.33 4.61 -9.49
CA THR A 109 1.56 5.11 -10.85
C THR A 109 2.59 4.26 -11.60
N PHE A 110 3.69 3.90 -10.94
CA PHE A 110 4.77 3.12 -11.55
C PHE A 110 4.32 1.71 -11.94
N PHE A 111 3.52 1.07 -11.08
CA PHE A 111 2.97 -0.26 -11.31
C PHE A 111 1.67 -0.25 -12.13
N SER A 112 1.25 0.90 -12.66
CA SER A 112 0.07 0.99 -13.51
C SER A 112 0.24 0.24 -14.84
N VAL A 113 -0.90 -0.07 -15.48
CA VAL A 113 -0.92 -0.75 -16.77
C VAL A 113 -0.20 0.09 -17.82
N GLU A 114 -0.51 1.38 -17.84
CA GLU A 114 0.00 2.36 -18.80
C GLU A 114 1.51 2.50 -18.69
N LYS A 115 2.03 2.63 -17.47
CA LYS A 115 3.47 2.78 -17.26
C LYS A 115 4.22 1.51 -17.64
N GLN A 116 3.72 0.34 -17.26
CA GLN A 116 4.34 -0.93 -17.65
C GLN A 116 4.33 -1.17 -19.17
N LEU A 117 3.24 -0.82 -19.85
CA LEU A 117 3.16 -0.88 -21.30
C LEU A 117 4.14 0.10 -21.96
N SER A 118 4.31 1.30 -21.40
CA SER A 118 5.29 2.28 -21.90
C SER A 118 6.72 1.73 -21.80
N ILE A 119 7.09 1.11 -20.67
CA ILE A 119 8.41 0.48 -20.45
C ILE A 119 8.64 -0.60 -21.50
N LYS A 120 7.66 -1.50 -21.68
CA LYS A 120 7.73 -2.57 -22.69
C LYS A 120 7.86 -2.01 -24.11
N THR A 121 7.17 -0.92 -24.41
CA THR A 121 7.18 -0.29 -25.74
C THR A 121 8.54 0.34 -26.02
N VAL A 122 9.12 1.04 -25.05
CA VAL A 122 10.49 1.59 -25.14
C VAL A 122 11.49 0.46 -25.36
N ILE A 123 11.48 -0.59 -24.54
CA ILE A 123 12.40 -1.72 -24.72
C ILE A 123 12.30 -2.31 -26.13
N ASN A 124 11.09 -2.55 -26.64
CA ASN A 124 10.91 -3.12 -27.98
C ASN A 124 11.32 -2.18 -29.12
N LYS A 125 11.23 -0.87 -28.94
CA LYS A 125 11.64 0.11 -29.95
C LYS A 125 13.16 0.16 -30.12
N TYR A 126 13.92 -0.01 -29.04
CA TYR A 126 15.37 0.20 -29.03
C TYR A 126 16.18 -1.10 -29.05
N LYS A 127 15.57 -2.28 -28.85
CA LYS A 127 16.30 -3.56 -28.71
C LYS A 127 17.07 -4.02 -29.95
N ASP A 128 16.64 -3.56 -31.14
CA ASP A 128 17.24 -3.93 -32.43
C ASP A 128 17.98 -2.74 -33.07
N VAL A 129 18.19 -1.64 -32.33
CA VAL A 129 18.89 -0.45 -32.84
C VAL A 129 20.38 -0.58 -32.56
N GLU A 130 21.18 -0.64 -33.64
CA GLU A 130 22.64 -0.79 -33.55
C GLU A 130 23.33 0.49 -33.04
N THR A 131 22.93 1.67 -33.54
CA THR A 131 23.44 2.99 -33.10
C THR A 131 22.36 4.07 -33.23
N MET A 132 22.30 4.99 -32.26
CA MET A 132 21.48 6.21 -32.35
C MET A 132 22.37 7.41 -32.69
N ASP A 133 22.41 7.77 -33.97
CA ASP A 133 23.07 8.96 -34.54
C ASP A 133 24.62 8.99 -34.44
N GLU A 134 25.22 10.08 -34.96
CA GLU A 134 26.65 10.20 -35.29
C GLU A 134 27.62 10.18 -34.08
N ASP A 135 27.11 10.42 -32.86
CA ASP A 135 27.83 10.31 -31.57
C ASP A 135 27.48 9.02 -30.78
N GLY A 136 26.78 8.07 -31.42
CA GLY A 136 25.68 7.31 -30.84
C GLY A 136 25.94 6.19 -29.83
N MET A 137 25.20 6.27 -28.72
CA MET A 137 24.91 5.14 -27.81
C MET A 137 24.11 4.05 -28.55
N SER A 138 24.47 2.77 -28.37
CA SER A 138 23.69 1.66 -28.93
C SER A 138 22.32 1.55 -28.26
N GLY A 139 21.31 1.04 -28.96
CA GLY A 139 19.98 0.84 -28.39
C GLY A 139 20.00 -0.08 -27.14
N ILE A 140 20.94 -1.02 -27.10
CA ILE A 140 21.20 -1.89 -25.93
C ILE A 140 21.72 -1.08 -24.74
N GLU A 141 22.68 -0.17 -24.94
CA GLU A 141 23.24 0.63 -23.86
C GLU A 141 22.20 1.65 -23.35
N PHE A 142 21.38 2.22 -24.24
CA PHE A 142 20.22 3.03 -23.86
C PHE A 142 19.22 2.26 -23.00
N ILE A 143 18.82 1.05 -23.42
CA ILE A 143 17.89 0.21 -22.64
C ILE A 143 18.48 -0.10 -21.26
N LYS A 144 19.78 -0.35 -21.19
CA LYS A 144 20.47 -0.64 -19.94
C LYS A 144 20.47 0.55 -18.99
N GLU A 145 20.72 1.76 -19.46
CA GLU A 145 20.58 2.98 -18.65
C GLU A 145 19.13 3.20 -18.22
N PHE A 146 18.19 3.11 -19.16
CA PHE A 146 16.77 3.22 -18.89
C PHE A 146 16.29 2.23 -17.80
N LEU A 147 16.72 0.96 -17.86
CA LEU A 147 16.40 -0.05 -16.85
C LEU A 147 17.08 0.21 -15.50
N LYS A 148 18.29 0.79 -15.48
CA LYS A 148 18.96 1.18 -14.23
C LYS A 148 18.18 2.28 -13.51
N ASP A 149 17.72 3.31 -14.23
CA ASP A 149 16.93 4.39 -13.64
C ASP A 149 15.64 3.84 -13.00
N HIS A 150 14.97 2.94 -13.70
CA HIS A 150 13.76 2.29 -13.19
C HIS A 150 14.05 1.38 -11.99
N LEU A 151 15.20 0.69 -11.98
CA LEU A 151 15.64 -0.12 -10.85
C LEU A 151 15.87 0.74 -9.60
N GLU A 152 16.45 1.93 -9.73
CA GLU A 152 16.66 2.85 -8.62
C GLU A 152 15.35 3.35 -8.02
N ILE A 153 14.38 3.73 -8.88
CA ILE A 153 13.04 4.12 -8.44
C ILE A 153 12.40 2.98 -7.62
N ILE A 154 12.39 1.75 -8.14
CA ILE A 154 11.77 0.61 -7.44
C ILE A 154 12.43 0.35 -6.09
N LYS A 155 13.77 0.41 -6.00
CA LYS A 155 14.49 0.22 -4.74
C LYS A 155 14.13 1.28 -3.71
N ARG A 156 14.13 2.55 -4.11
CA ARG A 156 13.77 3.66 -3.23
C ARG A 156 12.36 3.49 -2.67
N GLU A 157 11.39 3.23 -3.54
CA GLU A 157 10.00 3.04 -3.11
C GLU A 157 9.84 1.78 -2.23
N GLN A 158 10.63 0.73 -2.48
CA GLN A 158 10.62 -0.47 -1.64
C GLN A 158 11.11 -0.17 -0.21
N GLU A 159 12.19 0.61 -0.07
CA GLU A 159 12.74 1.01 1.22
C GLU A 159 11.73 1.84 2.02
N GLU A 160 11.08 2.81 1.39
CA GLU A 160 10.01 3.61 2.00
C GLU A 160 8.85 2.71 2.46
N LEU A 161 8.44 1.74 1.64
CA LEU A 161 7.39 0.76 2.00
C LEU A 161 7.75 -0.09 3.21
N ASN A 162 9.01 -0.52 3.31
CA ASN A 162 9.52 -1.28 4.44
C ASN A 162 9.52 -0.46 5.74
N GLN A 163 9.58 0.88 5.67
CA GLN A 163 9.43 1.77 6.83
C GLN A 163 7.95 1.99 7.19
N ILE A 164 7.06 2.03 6.19
CA ILE A 164 5.62 2.23 6.37
C ILE A 164 4.94 1.02 7.05
N ILE A 165 5.33 -0.21 6.68
CA ILE A 165 4.71 -1.45 7.20
C ILE A 165 4.76 -1.53 8.74
N PRO A 166 5.93 -1.33 9.40
CA PRO A 166 6.03 -1.28 10.86
C PRO A 166 5.17 -0.19 11.52
N LEU A 167 5.03 0.99 10.90
CA LEU A 167 4.23 2.09 11.45
C LEU A 167 2.74 1.72 11.52
N ILE A 168 2.23 1.08 10.47
CA ILE A 168 0.86 0.57 10.42
C ILE A 168 0.67 -0.54 11.46
N MET A 169 1.63 -1.45 11.59
CA MET A 169 1.60 -2.51 12.61
C MET A 169 1.65 -1.99 14.04
N PHE A 170 2.49 -0.98 14.31
CA PHE A 170 2.61 -0.36 15.62
C PHE A 170 1.32 0.37 16.03
N LYS A 171 0.70 1.11 15.11
CA LYS A 171 -0.59 1.78 15.36
C LYS A 171 -1.71 0.76 15.60
N ASP A 172 -1.73 -0.38 14.91
CA ASP A 172 -2.68 -1.48 15.18
C ASP A 172 -2.45 -2.09 16.58
N ASN A 173 -1.20 -2.36 16.96
CA ASN A 173 -0.85 -2.88 18.28
C ASN A 173 -1.20 -1.91 19.42
N LYS A 174 -0.99 -0.60 19.24
CA LYS A 174 -1.38 0.42 20.23
C LYS A 174 -2.90 0.51 20.40
N LEU A 175 -3.66 0.34 19.31
CA LEU A 175 -5.12 0.25 19.35
C LEU A 175 -5.60 -1.03 20.06
N ILE A 176 -4.93 -2.15 19.85
CA ILE A 176 -5.18 -3.43 20.55
C ILE A 176 -4.88 -3.29 22.05
N GLN A 177 -3.76 -2.69 22.41
CA GLN A 177 -3.35 -2.52 23.81
C GLN A 177 -4.33 -1.61 24.57
N ARG A 178 -4.72 -0.47 23.98
CA ARG A 178 -5.75 0.40 24.57
C ARG A 178 -7.08 -0.33 24.77
N ALA A 179 -7.48 -1.19 23.84
CA ALA A 179 -8.70 -1.98 23.98
C ALA A 179 -8.62 -3.03 25.11
N LYS A 180 -7.46 -3.67 25.29
CA LYS A 180 -7.21 -4.60 26.40
C LYS A 180 -7.27 -3.88 27.75
N ASN A 181 -6.57 -2.75 27.88
CA ASN A 181 -6.58 -1.95 29.11
C ASN A 181 -7.99 -1.48 29.47
N TYR A 182 -8.79 -1.08 28.49
CA TYR A 182 -10.18 -0.67 28.73
C TYR A 182 -11.05 -1.83 29.22
N LYS A 183 -10.90 -3.02 28.61
CA LYS A 183 -11.60 -4.23 29.07
C LYS A 183 -11.23 -4.58 30.52
N GLU A 184 -9.95 -4.44 30.88
CA GLU A 184 -9.44 -4.72 32.21
C GLU A 184 -9.92 -3.70 33.26
N ILE A 185 -9.98 -2.42 32.91
CA ILE A 185 -10.54 -1.36 33.76
C ILE A 185 -12.03 -1.60 34.00
N VAL A 186 -12.79 -1.93 32.95
CA VAL A 186 -14.22 -2.20 33.06
C VAL A 186 -14.47 -3.48 33.88
N SER A 187 -13.70 -4.54 33.66
CA SER A 187 -13.84 -5.77 34.47
C SER A 187 -13.50 -5.54 35.94
N LYS A 188 -12.43 -4.78 36.25
CA LYS A 188 -12.09 -4.43 37.64
C LYS A 188 -13.16 -3.57 38.31
N LYS A 189 -13.74 -2.60 37.58
CA LYS A 189 -14.85 -1.78 38.12
C LYS A 189 -16.12 -2.60 38.36
N ILE A 190 -16.45 -3.55 37.48
CA ILE A 190 -17.63 -4.42 37.65
C ILE A 190 -17.42 -5.43 38.80
N PHE A 191 -16.21 -5.95 38.98
CA PHE A 191 -15.90 -6.87 40.07
C PHE A 191 -15.74 -6.18 41.44
N ASN A 192 -15.35 -4.91 41.49
CA ASN A 192 -15.32 -4.10 42.72
C ASN A 192 -16.69 -3.50 43.11
N LEU A 193 -17.73 -3.73 42.30
CA LEU A 193 -19.11 -3.33 42.57
C LEU A 193 -19.98 -4.51 43.08
N ARG A 194 -19.36 -5.62 43.46
CA ARG A 194 -19.99 -6.73 44.21
C ARG A 194 -19.47 -6.72 45.64
#